data_AF-A0A846HCL5-F1
#
_entry.id   AF-A0A846HCL5-F1
#
_cell.length_a   1.000
_cell.length_b   1.000
_cell.length_c   1.000
_cell.angle_alpha   90.00
_cell.angle_beta   90.00
_cell.angle_gamma   90.00
#
_symmetry.space_group_name_H-M   'P 1'
#
loop_
_entity.id
_entity.type
_entity.pdbx_description
1 polymer ?
#
loop_
_entity_poly.entity_id
_entity_poly.type
_entity_poly.pdbx_seq_one_letter_code
_entity_poly.pdbx_strand_id
1 'polypeptide(L)'
;MLFIISNLIGIFVGEYFLNNVEIGIGYNTDSSRLFSFNDKSNLLRFEANRLLIESYSNNWDLALKGYGADYESVFRPIGAIIHNSFLEVIAYTGLPLGILYFFVILRVVSGYYKPENFKFIFPYLFFCLFLHTGLQGLSPFLFVSILAMSVEDDRVNRMRLGLQLST
;
A
#
# COMPACT_ATOMS: atom_id res chain seq x y z
N MET A 1 -5.21 12.89 0.69
CA MET A 1 -6.22 12.82 -0.40
C MET A 1 -5.74 11.93 -1.55
N LEU A 2 -4.61 12.23 -2.19
CA LEU A 2 -4.06 11.42 -3.30
C LEU A 2 -3.98 9.92 -2.98
N PHE A 3 -3.41 9.54 -1.83
CA PHE A 3 -3.29 8.14 -1.43
C PHE A 3 -4.65 7.41 -1.35
N ILE A 4 -5.68 8.06 -0.83
CA ILE A 4 -7.02 7.47 -0.72
C ILE A 4 -7.61 7.28 -2.12
N ILE A 5 -7.52 8.31 -2.97
CA ILE A 5 -8.01 8.26 -4.35
C ILE A 5 -7.30 7.15 -5.14
N SER A 6 -5.97 7.03 -5.01
CA SER A 6 -5.21 5.99 -5.69
C SER A 6 -5.61 4.57 -5.26
N ASN A 7 -5.89 4.36 -3.97
CA ASN A 7 -6.39 3.07 -3.48
C ASN A 7 -7.79 2.77 -4.03
N LEU A 8 -8.70 3.75 -4.05
CA LEU A 8 -10.03 3.59 -4.64
C LEU A 8 -9.94 3.24 -6.13
N ILE A 9 -9.11 3.96 -6.89
CA ILE A 9 -8.86 3.66 -8.30
C ILE A 9 -8.32 2.23 -8.45
N GLY A 10 -7.36 1.82 -7.63
CA GLY A 10 -6.82 0.46 -7.67
C GLY A 10 -7.88 -0.61 -7.44
N ILE A 11 -8.81 -0.40 -6.51
CA ILE A 11 -9.94 -1.30 -6.24
C ILE A 11 -10.89 -1.35 -7.45
N PHE A 12 -11.29 -0.20 -7.99
CA PHE A 12 -12.20 -0.15 -9.14
C PHE A 12 -11.59 -0.75 -10.41
N VAL A 13 -10.30 -0.53 -10.64
CA VAL A 13 -9.57 -1.16 -11.75
C VAL A 13 -9.54 -2.68 -11.55
N GLY A 14 -9.20 -3.16 -10.34
CA GLY A 14 -9.21 -4.61 -10.06
C GLY A 14 -10.58 -5.25 -10.32
N GLU A 15 -11.65 -4.59 -9.89
CA GLU A 15 -13.03 -5.03 -10.10
C GLU A 15 -13.42 -5.04 -11.58
N TYR A 16 -13.01 -4.01 -12.35
CA TYR A 16 -13.20 -3.99 -13.80
C TYR A 16 -12.50 -5.18 -14.48
N PHE A 17 -11.25 -5.47 -14.09
CA PHE A 17 -10.49 -6.57 -14.67
C PHE A 17 -11.14 -7.93 -14.38
N LEU A 18 -11.58 -8.17 -13.15
CA LEU A 18 -12.26 -9.41 -12.78
C LEU A 18 -13.54 -9.68 -13.57
N ASN A 19 -14.25 -8.62 -13.97
CA ASN A 19 -15.54 -8.75 -14.66
C ASN A 19 -15.43 -8.73 -16.20
N ASN A 20 -14.29 -8.32 -16.76
CA ASN A 20 -14.18 -8.04 -18.20
C ASN A 20 -12.98 -8.72 -18.89
N VAL A 21 -12.07 -9.36 -18.14
CA VAL A 21 -10.88 -10.02 -18.71
C VAL A 21 -10.98 -11.53 -18.55
N GLU A 22 -11.20 -12.25 -19.67
CA GLU A 22 -11.18 -13.71 -19.72
C GLU A 22 -9.74 -14.24 -19.55
N ILE A 23 -9.54 -15.22 -18.66
CA ILE A 23 -8.23 -15.74 -18.27
C ILE A 23 -7.66 -16.68 -19.36
N GLY A 24 -6.41 -16.43 -19.78
CA GLY A 24 -5.62 -17.43 -20.50
C GLY A 24 -5.18 -18.56 -19.56
N ILE A 25 -5.47 -19.81 -19.90
CA ILE A 25 -5.34 -20.99 -19.01
C ILE A 25 -3.88 -21.30 -18.58
N GLY A 26 -2.87 -20.65 -19.17
CA GLY A 26 -1.45 -20.94 -18.92
C GLY A 26 -0.78 -20.00 -17.92
N TYR A 27 -0.26 -20.56 -16.82
CA TYR A 27 0.74 -19.87 -15.99
C TYR A 27 2.10 -19.96 -16.68
N ASN A 28 2.43 -18.98 -17.54
CA ASN A 28 3.76 -18.88 -18.14
C ASN A 28 4.73 -18.29 -17.13
N THR A 29 5.95 -18.82 -17.01
CA THR A 29 7.02 -18.30 -16.14
C THR A 29 8.07 -17.47 -16.88
N ASP A 30 7.95 -17.32 -18.19
CA ASP A 30 8.94 -16.69 -19.05
C ASP A 30 8.78 -15.17 -19.20
N SER A 31 9.73 -14.53 -19.87
CA SER A 31 9.75 -13.07 -20.13
C SER A 31 8.53 -12.54 -20.91
N SER A 32 7.76 -13.43 -21.54
CA SER A 32 6.47 -13.12 -22.18
C SER A 32 5.42 -12.61 -21.19
N ARG A 33 5.54 -12.89 -19.88
CA ARG A 33 4.67 -12.35 -18.82
C ARG A 33 4.71 -10.83 -18.71
N LEU A 34 5.87 -10.22 -18.98
CA LEU A 34 6.03 -8.76 -18.91
C LEU A 34 5.15 -8.02 -19.94
N PHE A 35 4.73 -8.72 -21.00
CA PHE A 35 3.88 -8.22 -22.07
C PHE A 35 2.48 -8.83 -22.07
N SER A 36 2.18 -9.79 -21.18
CA SER A 36 0.86 -10.39 -21.07
C SER A 36 0.03 -9.62 -20.04
N PHE A 37 -0.96 -8.87 -20.51
CA PHE A 37 -1.96 -8.19 -19.66
C PHE A 37 -2.88 -9.16 -18.89
N ASN A 38 -2.77 -10.46 -19.16
CA ASN A 38 -3.67 -11.52 -18.71
C ASN A 38 -2.95 -12.57 -17.84
N ASP A 39 -2.10 -12.09 -16.94
CA ASP A 39 -1.40 -12.97 -15.99
C ASP A 39 -2.34 -13.37 -14.85
N LYS A 40 -2.59 -14.67 -14.72
CA LYS A 40 -3.41 -15.29 -13.67
C LYS A 40 -3.06 -14.76 -12.26
N SER A 41 -1.80 -14.41 -12.02
CA SER A 41 -1.36 -13.88 -10.71
C SER A 41 -1.98 -12.52 -10.34
N ASN A 42 -2.17 -11.61 -11.29
CA ASN A 42 -2.80 -10.31 -11.02
C ASN A 42 -4.30 -10.48 -10.75
N LEU A 43 -4.93 -11.41 -11.45
CA LEU A 43 -6.35 -11.68 -11.29
C LEU A 43 -6.64 -12.29 -9.91
N LEU A 44 -5.82 -13.24 -9.46
CA LEU A 44 -5.91 -13.78 -8.09
C LEU A 44 -5.73 -12.70 -7.01
N ARG A 45 -4.85 -11.70 -7.25
CA ARG A 45 -4.68 -10.57 -6.33
C ARG A 45 -5.93 -9.69 -6.25
N PHE A 46 -6.59 -9.44 -7.37
CA PHE A 46 -7.86 -8.73 -7.38
C PHE A 46 -8.97 -9.54 -6.71
N GLU A 47 -8.98 -10.85 -6.91
CA GLU A 47 -9.94 -11.75 -6.28
C GLU A 47 -9.78 -11.78 -4.75
N ALA A 48 -8.55 -11.73 -4.24
CA ALA A 48 -8.28 -11.55 -2.82
C ALA A 48 -8.85 -10.22 -2.28
N ASN A 49 -8.73 -9.12 -3.03
CA ASN A 49 -9.33 -7.84 -2.63
C ASN A 49 -10.86 -7.91 -2.61
N ARG A 50 -11.46 -8.55 -3.62
CA ARG A 50 -12.92 -8.76 -3.68
C ARG A 50 -13.40 -9.59 -2.49
N LEU A 51 -12.73 -10.70 -2.21
CA LEU A 51 -13.07 -11.58 -1.08
C LEU A 51 -13.01 -10.84 0.25
N LEU A 52 -12.01 -9.98 0.47
CA LEU A 52 -11.96 -9.14 1.67
C LEU A 52 -13.21 -8.24 1.77
N ILE A 53 -13.54 -7.53 0.69
CA ILE A 53 -14.67 -6.58 0.65
C ILE A 53 -15.99 -7.30 0.88
N GLU A 54 -16.21 -8.44 0.22
CA GLU A 54 -17.40 -9.27 0.40
C GLU A 54 -17.50 -9.82 1.82
N SER A 55 -16.39 -10.35 2.36
CA SER A 55 -16.36 -10.89 3.72
C SER A 55 -16.71 -9.83 4.76
N TYR A 56 -16.21 -8.61 4.60
CA TYR A 56 -16.49 -7.52 5.54
C TYR A 56 -17.90 -6.97 5.40
N SER A 57 -18.42 -6.95 4.17
CA SER A 57 -19.81 -6.54 3.90
C SER A 57 -20.82 -7.52 4.50
N ASN A 58 -20.47 -8.81 4.52
CA ASN A 58 -21.33 -9.88 5.03
C ASN A 58 -21.12 -10.19 6.53
N ASN A 59 -19.97 -9.80 7.10
CA ASN A 59 -19.64 -10.07 8.50
C ASN A 59 -19.00 -8.86 9.17
N TRP A 60 -19.81 -8.10 9.92
CA TRP A 60 -19.37 -6.88 10.58
C TRP A 60 -18.42 -7.14 11.76
N ASP A 61 -18.57 -8.24 12.49
CA ASP A 61 -17.66 -8.59 13.58
C ASP A 61 -16.24 -8.84 13.04
N LEU A 62 -16.15 -9.54 11.91
CA LEU A 62 -14.89 -9.70 11.18
C LEU A 62 -14.36 -8.36 10.67
N ALA A 63 -15.22 -7.49 10.14
CA ALA A 63 -14.81 -6.17 9.68
C ALA A 63 -14.22 -5.30 10.80
N LEU A 64 -14.70 -5.47 12.04
CA LEU A 64 -14.21 -4.74 13.21
C LEU A 64 -12.89 -5.28 13.76
N LYS A 65 -12.69 -6.60 13.76
CA LYS A 65 -11.52 -7.25 14.37
C LYS A 65 -10.39 -7.54 13.38
N GLY A 66 -10.71 -7.68 12.11
CA GLY A 66 -9.81 -8.21 11.10
C GLY A 66 -9.62 -9.73 11.21
N TYR A 67 -8.85 -10.28 10.27
CA TYR A 67 -8.48 -11.69 10.24
C TYR A 67 -7.34 -12.02 11.23
N GLY A 68 -6.52 -11.04 11.61
CA GLY A 68 -5.41 -11.24 12.55
C GLY A 68 -4.53 -12.43 12.18
N ALA A 69 -4.43 -13.41 13.08
CA ALA A 69 -3.63 -14.63 12.89
C ALA A 69 -4.16 -15.54 11.76
N ASP A 70 -5.45 -15.45 11.43
CA ASP A 70 -6.08 -16.26 10.38
C ASP A 70 -5.91 -15.64 8.98
N TYR A 71 -5.25 -14.49 8.86
CA TYR A 71 -5.06 -13.85 7.56
C TYR A 71 -4.36 -14.77 6.55
N GLU A 72 -3.22 -15.35 6.91
CA GLU A 72 -2.51 -16.22 5.97
C GLU A 72 -3.30 -17.48 5.63
N SER A 73 -4.02 -18.06 6.60
CA SER A 73 -4.80 -19.29 6.38
C SER A 73 -6.01 -19.05 5.47
N VAL A 74 -6.57 -17.84 5.45
CA VAL A 74 -7.70 -17.48 4.57
C VAL A 74 -7.24 -17.11 3.17
N PHE A 75 -6.19 -16.29 3.03
CA PHE A 75 -5.82 -15.73 1.73
C PHE A 75 -4.80 -16.59 0.95
N ARG A 76 -3.89 -17.31 1.63
CA ARG A 76 -2.89 -18.15 0.96
C ARG A 76 -3.49 -19.30 0.11
N PRO A 77 -4.58 -19.99 0.52
CA PRO A 77 -5.20 -21.05 -0.30
C PRO A 77 -5.77 -20.57 -1.63
N ILE A 78 -6.15 -19.30 -1.73
CA ILE A 78 -6.66 -18.66 -2.96
C ILE A 78 -5.49 -18.35 -3.92
N GLY A 79 -4.25 -18.66 -3.53
CA GLY A 79 -3.06 -18.38 -4.31
C GLY A 79 -2.70 -16.89 -4.34
N ALA A 80 -3.29 -16.07 -3.46
CA ALA A 80 -3.05 -14.64 -3.43
C ALA A 80 -3.10 -14.04 -2.03
N ILE A 81 -1.98 -13.43 -1.65
CA ILE A 81 -1.91 -12.42 -0.58
C ILE A 81 -2.47 -11.11 -1.15
N ILE A 82 -3.10 -10.28 -0.32
CA ILE A 82 -3.56 -8.95 -0.71
C ILE A 82 -2.35 -8.09 -1.11
N HIS A 83 -2.23 -7.75 -2.40
CA HIS A 83 -1.14 -6.92 -2.95
C HIS A 83 -1.54 -5.45 -3.01
N ASN A 84 -2.07 -4.97 -1.90
CA ASN A 84 -2.37 -3.58 -1.66
C ASN A 84 -2.16 -3.35 -0.16
N SER A 85 -1.10 -2.61 0.20
CA SER A 85 -0.69 -2.46 1.60
C SER A 85 -1.78 -1.80 2.46
N PHE A 86 -2.66 -1.00 1.86
CA PHE A 86 -3.79 -0.41 2.58
C PHE A 86 -4.81 -1.49 2.97
N LEU A 87 -5.29 -2.24 1.99
CA LEU A 87 -6.25 -3.33 2.20
C LEU A 87 -5.66 -4.44 3.09
N GLU A 88 -4.36 -4.68 2.99
CA GLU A 88 -3.69 -5.70 3.80
C GLU A 88 -3.67 -5.33 5.29
N VAL A 89 -3.35 -4.08 5.64
CA VAL A 89 -3.46 -3.61 7.04
C VAL A 89 -4.90 -3.70 7.52
N ILE A 90 -5.86 -3.31 6.69
CA ILE A 90 -7.29 -3.44 7.03
C ILE A 90 -7.66 -4.91 7.25
N ALA A 91 -7.22 -5.81 6.37
CA ALA A 91 -7.48 -7.25 6.48
C ALA A 91 -6.92 -7.82 7.79
N TYR A 92 -5.71 -7.41 8.18
CA TYR A 92 -5.09 -7.88 9.42
C TYR A 92 -5.74 -7.31 10.69
N THR A 93 -6.06 -6.00 10.68
CA THR A 93 -6.38 -5.26 11.92
C THR A 93 -7.85 -4.88 12.08
N GLY A 94 -8.65 -5.04 11.02
CA GLY A 94 -10.02 -4.54 10.96
C GLY A 94 -10.08 -3.05 10.59
N LEU A 95 -11.29 -2.60 10.25
CA LEU A 95 -11.56 -1.22 9.84
C LEU A 95 -11.16 -0.19 10.91
N PRO A 96 -11.53 -0.31 12.20
CA PRO A 96 -11.28 0.76 13.17
C PRO A 96 -9.78 0.99 13.40
N LEU A 97 -9.03 -0.08 13.64
CA LEU A 97 -7.59 0.00 13.91
C LEU A 97 -6.81 0.34 12.65
N GLY A 98 -7.18 -0.20 11.50
CA GLY A 98 -6.54 0.15 10.23
C GLY A 98 -6.74 1.63 9.88
N ILE A 99 -7.96 2.17 10.05
CA ILE A 99 -8.21 3.61 9.84
C ILE A 99 -7.37 4.47 10.78
N LEU A 100 -7.32 4.11 12.08
CA LEU A 100 -6.49 4.80 13.05
C LEU A 100 -5.01 4.76 12.67
N TYR A 101 -4.52 3.61 12.23
CA TYR A 101 -3.15 3.44 11.75
C TYR A 101 -2.84 4.39 10.59
N PHE A 102 -3.71 4.46 9.57
CA PHE A 102 -3.49 5.38 8.45
C PHE A 102 -3.57 6.84 8.85
N PHE A 103 -4.44 7.19 9.80
CA PHE A 103 -4.50 8.54 10.33
C PHE A 103 -3.16 8.95 10.96
N VAL A 104 -2.57 8.06 11.78
CA VAL A 104 -1.24 8.29 12.39
C VAL A 104 -0.15 8.42 11.33
N ILE A 105 -0.08 7.48 10.38
CA ILE A 105 0.92 7.53 9.30
C ILE A 105 0.81 8.82 8.48
N LEU A 106 -0.41 9.19 8.07
CA LEU A 106 -0.65 10.42 7.33
C LEU A 106 -0.21 11.65 8.13
N ARG A 107 -0.51 11.70 9.43
CA ARG A 107 -0.10 12.80 10.31
C ARG A 107 1.42 12.91 10.40
N VAL A 108 2.13 11.78 10.56
CA VAL A 108 3.59 11.73 10.60
C VAL A 108 4.19 12.21 9.28
N VAL A 109 3.72 11.67 8.15
CA VAL A 109 4.21 12.05 6.81
C VAL A 109 3.95 13.53 6.53
N SER A 110 2.78 14.06 6.87
CA SER A 110 2.50 15.49 6.73
C SER A 110 3.41 16.37 7.60
N GLY A 111 3.83 15.89 8.77
CA GLY A 111 4.77 16.61 9.63
C GLY A 111 6.18 16.72 9.04
N TYR A 112 6.60 15.74 8.24
CA TYR A 112 7.90 15.74 7.57
C TYR A 112 7.84 16.19 6.11
N TYR A 113 6.66 16.49 5.57
CA TYR A 113 6.50 16.83 4.15
C TYR A 113 7.21 18.13 3.80
N LYS A 114 8.00 18.10 2.73
CA LYS A 114 8.50 19.27 2.01
C LYS A 114 8.45 19.01 0.50
N PRO A 115 8.31 20.04 -0.35
CA PRO A 115 8.32 19.85 -1.81
C PRO A 115 9.54 19.05 -2.31
N GLU A 116 10.71 19.26 -1.71
CA GLU A 116 11.99 18.65 -2.10
C GLU A 116 12.09 17.16 -1.77
N ASN A 117 11.37 16.71 -0.74
CA ASN A 117 11.36 15.31 -0.30
C ASN A 117 10.19 14.49 -0.88
N PHE A 118 9.37 15.12 -1.72
CA PHE A 118 8.29 14.44 -2.46
C PHE A 118 8.80 13.25 -3.29
N LYS A 119 10.06 13.33 -3.79
CA LYS A 119 10.75 12.24 -4.49
C LYS A 119 10.89 10.95 -3.69
N PHE A 120 10.77 10.98 -2.37
CA PHE A 120 10.73 9.79 -1.51
C PHE A 120 9.31 9.35 -1.21
N ILE A 121 8.40 10.30 -1.03
CA ILE A 121 7.00 10.04 -0.67
C ILE A 121 6.26 9.39 -1.83
N PHE A 122 6.37 9.94 -3.04
CA PHE A 122 5.60 9.45 -4.19
C PHE A 122 5.94 7.99 -4.54
N PRO A 123 7.21 7.58 -4.69
CA PRO A 123 7.54 6.17 -4.96
C PRO A 123 7.08 5.23 -3.85
N TYR A 124 7.16 5.66 -2.59
CA TYR A 124 6.69 4.84 -1.46
C TYR A 124 5.16 4.66 -1.46
N LEU A 125 4.41 5.73 -1.73
CA LEU A 125 2.95 5.62 -1.87
C LEU A 125 2.56 4.75 -3.07
N PHE A 126 3.27 4.88 -4.19
CA PHE A 126 3.07 4.03 -5.36
C PHE A 126 3.37 2.56 -5.04
N PHE A 127 4.47 2.29 -4.34
CA PHE A 127 4.84 0.95 -3.85
C PHE A 127 3.73 0.33 -3.00
N CYS A 128 3.13 1.10 -2.10
CA CYS A 128 2.05 0.64 -1.23
C CYS A 128 0.76 0.23 -1.98
N LEU A 129 0.56 0.67 -3.22
CA LEU A 129 -0.62 0.33 -4.02
C LEU A 129 -0.54 -1.08 -4.62
N PHE A 130 0.67 -1.58 -4.89
CA PHE A 130 0.89 -2.79 -5.68
C PHE A 130 1.66 -3.89 -4.96
N LEU A 131 2.26 -3.58 -3.80
CA LEU A 131 2.96 -4.56 -2.98
C LEU A 131 2.25 -4.77 -1.64
N HIS A 132 2.37 -6.01 -1.15
CA HIS A 132 2.10 -6.38 0.23
C HIS A 132 3.26 -5.89 1.12
N THR A 133 3.01 -5.66 2.40
CA THR A 133 3.93 -5.25 3.48
C THR A 133 4.51 -3.84 3.43
N GLY A 134 4.16 -3.01 2.45
CA GLY A 134 4.66 -1.63 2.37
C GLY A 134 4.32 -0.81 3.62
N LEU A 135 3.17 -1.07 4.23
CA LEU A 135 2.69 -0.40 5.43
C LEU A 135 2.74 -1.32 6.67
N GLN A 136 3.51 -2.40 6.64
CA GLN A 136 3.65 -3.33 7.75
C GLN A 136 5.13 -3.60 8.08
N GLY A 137 5.39 -4.17 9.26
CA GLY A 137 6.73 -4.51 9.71
C GLY A 137 7.66 -3.28 9.79
N LEU A 138 8.88 -3.42 9.30
CA LEU A 138 9.92 -2.39 9.36
C LEU A 138 9.79 -1.31 8.25
N SER A 139 9.04 -1.58 7.19
CA SER A 139 8.88 -0.68 6.04
C SER A 139 8.43 0.73 6.41
N PRO A 140 7.33 0.93 7.18
CA PRO A 140 6.89 2.28 7.57
C PRO A 140 7.92 2.99 8.47
N PHE A 141 8.61 2.25 9.34
CA PHE A 141 9.65 2.82 10.19
C PHE A 141 10.84 3.34 9.38
N LEU A 142 11.34 2.56 8.41
CA LEU A 142 12.42 2.96 7.53
C LEU A 142 12.02 4.16 6.67
N PHE A 143 10.80 4.15 6.13
CA PHE A 143 10.28 5.26 5.36
C PHE A 143 10.23 6.57 6.17
N VAL A 144 9.65 6.53 7.37
CA VAL A 144 9.62 7.69 8.27
C VAL A 144 11.03 8.15 8.64
N SER A 145 11.98 7.23 8.86
CA SER A 145 13.37 7.58 9.14
C SER A 145 14.03 8.33 7.98
N ILE A 146 13.82 7.87 6.74
CA ILE A 146 14.31 8.56 5.53
C ILE A 146 13.72 9.97 5.44
N LEU A 147 12.42 10.11 5.70
CA LEU A 147 11.76 11.42 5.70
C LEU A 147 12.34 12.33 6.78
N ALA A 148 12.53 11.84 8.00
CA ALA A 148 13.10 12.62 9.09
C ALA A 148 14.52 13.11 8.76
N MET A 149 15.38 12.22 8.23
CA MET A 149 16.73 12.59 7.79
C MET A 149 16.71 13.64 6.68
N SER A 150 15.82 13.51 5.69
CA SER A 150 15.71 14.48 4.60
C SER A 150 15.37 15.90 5.10
N VAL A 151 14.63 16.00 6.20
CA VAL A 151 14.24 17.28 6.78
C VAL A 151 15.38 17.93 7.55
N GLU A 152 16.22 17.13 8.22
CA GLU A 152 17.36 17.58 9.01
C GLU A 152 18.51 18.08 8.12
N ASP A 153 18.84 17.37 7.03
CA ASP A 153 19.90 17.78 6.10
C ASP A 153 19.65 19.18 5.52
N ASP A 154 18.40 19.45 5.13
CA ASP A 154 18.00 20.79 4.66
C ASP A 154 18.15 21.87 5.73
N ARG A 155 17.93 21.53 7.00
CA ARG A 155 18.02 22.47 8.11
C ARG A 155 19.48 22.80 8.36
N VAL A 156 20.35 21.79 8.39
CA VAL A 156 21.80 21.95 8.53
C VAL A 156 22.39 22.75 7.36
N ASN A 157 21.99 22.45 6.13
CA ASN A 157 22.46 23.16 4.94
C ASN A 157 22.05 24.64 4.96
N ARG A 158 20.81 24.96 5.36
CA ARG A 158 20.36 26.35 5.53
C ARG A 158 21.13 27.10 6.61
N MET A 159 21.41 26.47 7.75
CA MET A 159 22.22 27.09 8.81
C MET A 159 23.65 27.39 8.34
N ARG A 160 24.28 26.48 7.58
CA ARG A 160 25.61 26.70 7.00
C ARG A 160 25.66 27.85 5.99
N LEU A 161 24.68 27.92 5.09
CA LEU A 161 24.57 29.00 4.11
C LEU A 161 24.30 30.36 4.77
N GLY A 162 23.46 30.39 5.82
CA GLY A 162 23.20 31.61 6.59
C GLY A 162 24.44 32.15 7.29
N LEU A 163 25.29 31.25 7.82
CA LEU A 163 26.57 31.63 8.45
C LEU A 163 27.60 32.16 7.43
N GLN A 164 27.60 31.64 6.19
CA GLN A 164 28.51 32.10 5.13
C GLN A 164 28.15 33.47 4.53
N LEU A 165 26.88 33.86 4.58
CA LEU A 165 26.42 35.17 4.08
C LEU A 165 26.61 36.30 5.10
N SER A 166 26.96 35.98 6.35
CA SER A 166 27.18 36.94 7.44
C SER A 166 28.65 37.30 7.70
N THR A 167 29.59 36.75 6.92
CA THR A 167 31.04 37.01 6.97
C THR A 167 31.52 37.66 5.70
#